data_AF-A0A931KFP2-F1
#
_entry.id   AF-A0A931KFP2-F1
#
_cell.length_a   1.000
_cell.length_b   1.000
_cell.length_c   1.000
_cell.angle_alpha   90.00
_cell.angle_beta   90.00
_cell.angle_gamma   90.00
#
_symmetry.space_group_name_H-M   'P 1'
#
loop_
_entity.id
_entity.type
_entity.pdbx_description
1 polymer ?
#
loop_
_entity_poly.entity_id
_entity_poly.type
_entity_poly.pdbx_seq_one_letter_code
_entity_poly.pdbx_strand_id
1 'polypeptide(L)'
;MNWRRAVTLIIGGILGLWLTFDGVRALVTGDYVTPKTGAHAGQLGPWAGIVRAIGIDPKSTAVKCVHVFLGLAWLVSLAGFAVRADWGRSALLVCSIASLWYLPVGTLIGCVTLAILSTALRR
;
A
#
# COMPACT_ATOMS: atom_id res chain seq x y z
N MET A 1 4.41 -6.93 -23.11
CA MET A 1 3.80 -7.05 -21.77
C MET A 1 2.31 -6.76 -21.90
N ASN A 2 1.41 -7.61 -21.42
CA ASN A 2 -0.03 -7.32 -21.45
C ASN A 2 -0.34 -6.11 -20.57
N TRP A 3 -1.19 -5.19 -21.04
CA TRP A 3 -1.48 -3.92 -20.35
C TRP A 3 -1.91 -4.13 -18.90
N ARG A 4 -2.66 -5.21 -18.61
CA ARG A 4 -3.07 -5.59 -17.27
C ARG A 4 -1.90 -5.79 -16.31
N ARG A 5 -0.85 -6.52 -16.73
CA ARG A 5 0.35 -6.69 -15.91
C ARG A 5 1.10 -5.39 -15.79
N ALA A 6 1.26 -4.64 -16.89
CA ALA A 6 1.96 -3.36 -16.87
C ALA A 6 1.34 -2.41 -15.84
N VAL A 7 0.02 -2.24 -15.89
CA VAL A 7 -0.73 -1.42 -14.92
C VAL A 7 -0.52 -1.94 -13.50
N THR A 8 -0.70 -3.25 -13.25
CA THR A 8 -0.52 -3.85 -11.92
C THR A 8 0.89 -3.59 -11.37
N LEU A 9 1.92 -3.79 -12.19
CA LEU A 9 3.31 -3.56 -11.81
C LEU A 9 3.60 -2.10 -11.47
N ILE A 10 3.07 -1.17 -12.29
CA ILE A 10 3.28 0.25 -12.10
C ILE A 10 2.56 0.75 -10.85
N ILE A 11 1.24 0.54 -10.74
CA ILE A 11 0.47 1.09 -9.62
C ILE A 11 0.83 0.42 -8.29
N GLY A 12 1.05 -0.89 -8.30
CA GLY A 12 1.50 -1.62 -7.12
C GLY A 12 2.90 -1.19 -6.70
N GLY A 13 3.77 -0.88 -7.67
CA GLY A 13 5.13 -0.42 -7.42
C GLY A 13 5.13 0.95 -6.76
N ILE A 14 4.31 1.87 -7.26
CA ILE A 14 4.09 3.19 -6.66
C ILE A 14 3.61 3.05 -5.21
N LEU A 15 2.59 2.21 -4.95
CA LEU A 15 2.08 2.00 -3.58
C LEU A 15 3.12 1.36 -2.67
N GLY A 16 3.77 0.29 -3.12
CA GLY A 16 4.76 -0.46 -2.33
C GLY A 16 5.98 0.40 -1.97
N LEU A 17 6.51 1.15 -2.94
CA LEU A 17 7.61 2.10 -2.71
C LEU A 17 7.17 3.21 -1.76
N TRP A 18 5.99 3.79 -1.94
CA TRP A 18 5.47 4.86 -1.09
C TRP A 18 5.29 4.42 0.36
N LEU A 19 4.62 3.30 0.60
CA LEU A 19 4.42 2.76 1.96
C LEU A 19 5.73 2.42 2.64
N THR A 20 6.68 1.83 1.91
CA THR A 20 8.02 1.52 2.43
C THR A 20 8.78 2.79 2.79
N PHE A 21 8.85 3.74 1.86
CA PHE A 21 9.55 5.01 2.06
C PHE A 21 8.95 5.80 3.23
N ASP A 22 7.65 6.00 3.24
CA ASP A 22 6.97 6.84 4.22
C ASP A 22 6.99 6.18 5.62
N GLY A 23 6.82 4.85 5.67
CA GLY A 23 6.97 4.08 6.92
C GLY A 23 8.39 4.12 7.48
N VAL A 24 9.41 3.90 6.64
CA VAL A 24 10.83 3.99 7.06
C VAL A 24 11.16 5.41 7.52
N ARG A 25 10.74 6.43 6.77
CA ARG A 25 10.91 7.82 7.17
C ARG A 25 10.24 8.08 8.52
N ALA A 26 9.01 7.62 8.73
CA ALA A 26 8.31 7.81 10.00
C ALA A 26 8.99 7.12 11.19
N LEU A 27 9.68 6.00 10.97
CA LEU A 27 10.52 5.34 11.97
C LEU A 27 11.80 6.12 12.26
N VAL A 28 12.46 6.65 11.23
CA VAL A 28 13.75 7.34 11.35
C VAL A 28 13.61 8.78 11.84
N THR A 29 12.64 9.53 11.30
CA THR A 29 12.45 10.97 11.57
C THR A 29 11.32 11.24 12.56
N GLY A 30 10.61 10.20 13.01
CA GLY A 30 9.53 10.31 13.98
C GLY A 30 8.15 10.62 13.39
N ASP A 31 8.04 11.02 12.13
CA ASP A 31 6.75 11.39 11.51
C ASP A 31 6.66 11.05 10.01
N TYR A 32 5.42 10.81 9.56
CA TYR A 32 5.09 10.56 8.16
C TYR A 32 5.22 11.82 7.31
N VAL A 33 5.09 11.69 5.99
CA VAL A 33 5.01 12.83 5.07
C VAL A 33 3.68 13.52 5.29
N THR A 34 3.76 14.72 5.89
CA THR A 34 2.60 15.58 6.12
C THR A 34 2.82 16.94 5.44
N PRO A 35 1.74 17.66 5.09
CA PRO A 35 1.86 19.05 4.67
C PRO A 35 2.61 19.87 5.72
N LYS A 36 3.53 20.73 5.29
CA LYS A 36 4.31 21.60 6.20
C LYS A 36 3.59 22.92 6.51
N THR A 37 2.66 23.33 5.67
CA THR A 37 1.98 24.62 5.73
C THR A 37 0.50 24.48 5.35
N GLY A 38 -0.30 25.51 5.66
CA GLY A 38 -1.73 25.56 5.35
C GLY A 38 -2.63 24.88 6.39
N ALA A 39 -3.93 24.82 6.09
CA ALA A 39 -4.98 24.36 7.02
C ALA A 39 -4.81 22.90 7.48
N HIS A 40 -4.06 22.08 6.74
CA HIS A 40 -3.81 20.67 7.04
C HIS A 40 -2.35 20.38 7.46
N ALA A 41 -1.61 21.41 7.89
CA ALA A 41 -0.23 21.25 8.31
C ALA A 41 -0.09 20.22 9.46
N GLY A 42 0.84 19.29 9.33
CA GLY A 42 1.10 18.23 10.32
C GLY A 42 0.03 17.13 10.39
N GLN A 43 -1.02 17.22 9.57
CA GLN A 43 -2.09 16.22 9.55
C GLN A 43 -1.73 15.03 8.66
N LEU A 44 -2.12 13.84 9.12
CA LEU A 44 -2.06 12.61 8.32
C LEU A 44 -3.25 12.55 7.35
N GLY A 45 -3.12 11.68 6.34
CA GLY A 45 -4.22 11.41 5.43
C GLY A 45 -5.45 10.76 6.11
N PRO A 46 -6.58 10.66 5.41
CA PRO A 46 -7.85 10.15 5.95
C PRO A 46 -7.76 8.76 6.60
N TRP A 47 -6.83 7.91 6.15
CA TRP A 47 -6.55 6.59 6.75
C TRP A 47 -6.28 6.66 8.27
N ALA A 48 -5.71 7.77 8.75
CA ALA A 48 -5.43 7.96 10.17
C ALA A 48 -6.72 7.98 11.00
N GLY A 49 -7.84 8.43 10.42
CA GLY A 49 -9.16 8.36 11.05
C GLY A 49 -9.62 6.92 11.25
N ILE A 50 -9.39 6.02 10.28
CA ILE A 50 -9.72 4.59 10.41
C ILE A 50 -8.92 3.96 11.54
N VAL A 51 -7.61 4.21 11.58
CA VAL A 51 -6.72 3.66 12.61
C VAL A 51 -7.09 4.19 14.00
N ARG A 52 -7.43 5.47 14.11
CA ARG A 52 -7.95 6.06 15.37
C ARG A 52 -9.29 5.46 15.79
N ALA A 53 -10.18 5.18 14.85
CA ALA A 53 -11.50 4.64 15.14
C ALA A 53 -11.44 3.26 15.82
N ILE A 54 -10.37 2.49 15.58
CA ILE A 54 -10.11 1.21 16.27
C ILE A 54 -9.22 1.35 17.51
N GLY A 55 -9.00 2.58 17.99
CA GLY A 55 -8.28 2.86 19.24
C GLY A 55 -6.75 2.84 19.14
N ILE A 56 -6.18 2.86 17.93
CA ILE A 56 -4.72 2.84 17.72
C ILE A 56 -4.24 4.25 17.38
N ASP A 57 -3.13 4.68 17.97
CA ASP A 57 -2.44 5.91 17.54
C ASP A 57 -1.81 5.70 16.16
N PRO A 58 -2.22 6.46 15.11
CA PRO A 58 -1.65 6.35 13.77
C PRO A 58 -0.16 6.65 13.69
N LYS A 59 0.39 7.42 14.64
CA LYS A 59 1.83 7.74 14.71
C LYS A 59 2.62 6.75 15.57
N SER A 60 1.98 5.72 16.10
CA SER A 60 2.66 4.68 16.89
C SER A 60 3.68 3.91 16.04
N THR A 61 4.73 3.40 16.70
CA THR A 61 5.75 2.55 16.06
C THR A 61 5.14 1.34 15.36
N ALA A 62 4.06 0.76 15.93
CA ALA A 62 3.36 -0.38 15.32
C ALA A 62 2.79 -0.04 13.94
N VAL A 63 2.10 1.10 13.80
CA VAL A 63 1.50 1.51 12.51
C VAL A 63 2.56 1.87 11.48
N LYS A 64 3.69 2.42 11.93
CA LYS A 64 4.87 2.69 11.09
C LYS A 64 5.47 1.38 10.56
N CYS A 65 5.64 0.38 11.41
CA CYS A 65 6.07 -0.96 11.00
C CYS A 65 5.07 -1.60 10.02
N VAL A 66 3.77 -1.46 10.26
CA VAL A 66 2.74 -1.96 9.32
C VAL A 66 2.90 -1.35 7.93
N HIS A 67 3.18 -0.05 7.82
CA HIS A 67 3.46 0.59 6.52
C HIS A 67 4.68 -0.03 5.83
N VAL A 68 5.79 -0.20 6.56
CA VAL A 68 7.02 -0.80 6.02
C VAL A 68 6.78 -2.23 5.55
N PHE A 69 6.21 -3.08 6.41
CA PHE A 69 5.99 -4.49 6.07
C PHE A 69 4.98 -4.64 4.93
N LEU A 70 3.90 -3.86 4.92
CA LEU A 70 2.94 -3.89 3.82
C LEU A 70 3.57 -3.40 2.51
N GLY A 71 4.37 -2.32 2.57
CA GLY A 71 5.11 -1.82 1.41
C GLY A 71 6.08 -2.84 0.82
N LEU A 72 6.89 -3.49 1.67
CA LEU A 72 7.80 -4.57 1.27
C LEU A 72 7.03 -5.79 0.73
N ALA A 73 5.93 -6.16 1.37
CA ALA A 73 5.08 -7.25 0.90
C ALA A 73 4.54 -6.97 -0.52
N TRP A 74 4.12 -5.73 -0.80
CA TRP A 74 3.77 -5.31 -2.16
C TRP A 74 4.94 -5.50 -3.13
N LEU A 75 6.13 -5.01 -2.81
CA LEU A 75 7.31 -5.10 -3.70
C LEU A 75 7.73 -6.55 -3.97
N VAL A 76 7.74 -7.41 -2.95
CA VAL A 76 8.03 -8.85 -3.08
C VAL A 76 6.95 -9.54 -3.93
N SER A 77 5.68 -9.24 -3.67
CA SER A 77 4.56 -9.79 -4.44
C SER A 77 4.62 -9.39 -5.92
N LEU A 78 5.00 -8.14 -6.20
CA LEU A 78 5.21 -7.67 -7.58
C LEU A 78 6.39 -8.36 -8.25
N ALA A 79 7.50 -8.58 -7.54
CA ALA A 79 8.64 -9.31 -8.08
C ALA A 79 8.24 -10.75 -8.47
N GLY A 80 7.54 -11.46 -7.56
CA GLY A 80 6.97 -12.78 -7.84
C GLY A 80 6.01 -12.76 -9.04
N PHE A 81 5.12 -11.77 -9.10
CA PHE A 81 4.17 -11.62 -10.20
C PHE A 81 4.85 -11.29 -11.55
N ALA A 82 5.93 -10.51 -11.53
CA ALA A 82 6.71 -10.15 -12.71
C ALA A 82 7.42 -11.37 -13.32
N VAL A 83 8.05 -12.20 -12.48
CA VAL A 83 8.71 -13.45 -12.90
C VAL A 83 7.74 -14.61 -13.11
N ARG A 84 6.44 -14.38 -12.93
CA ARG A 84 5.36 -15.37 -13.08
C ARG A 84 5.46 -16.53 -12.09
N ALA A 85 5.97 -16.28 -10.90
CA ALA A 85 5.90 -17.24 -9.80
C ALA A 85 4.43 -17.57 -9.49
N ASP A 86 4.18 -18.83 -9.13
CA ASP A 86 2.87 -19.38 -8.76
C ASP A 86 2.22 -18.64 -7.57
N TRP A 87 3.02 -18.22 -6.59
CA TRP A 87 2.56 -17.47 -5.42
C TRP A 87 2.33 -15.97 -5.68
N GLY A 88 2.94 -15.39 -6.71
CA GLY A 88 2.97 -13.93 -6.90
C GLY A 88 1.59 -13.31 -7.09
N ARG A 89 0.68 -14.01 -7.78
CA ARG A 89 -0.70 -13.56 -7.97
C ARG A 89 -1.49 -13.58 -6.66
N SER A 90 -1.41 -14.67 -5.90
CA SER A 90 -2.13 -14.81 -4.63
C SER A 90 -1.62 -13.82 -3.58
N ALA A 91 -0.31 -13.60 -3.53
CA ALA A 91 0.29 -12.60 -2.64
C ALA A 91 -0.20 -11.18 -2.97
N LEU A 92 -0.29 -10.80 -4.25
CA LEU A 92 -0.86 -9.50 -4.64
C LEU A 92 -2.35 -9.35 -4.28
N LEU A 93 -3.16 -10.42 -4.36
CA LEU A 93 -4.55 -10.37 -3.90
C LEU A 93 -4.61 -10.05 -2.40
N VAL A 94 -3.79 -10.72 -1.59
CA VAL A 94 -3.70 -10.48 -0.14
C VAL A 94 -3.24 -9.06 0.14
N CYS A 95 -2.17 -8.58 -0.50
CA CYS A 95 -1.67 -7.21 -0.35
C CYS A 95 -2.72 -6.17 -0.75
N SER A 96 -3.51 -6.42 -1.80
CA SER A 96 -4.55 -5.51 -2.26
C SER A 96 -5.71 -5.40 -1.28
N ILE A 97 -6.10 -6.50 -0.63
CA ILE A 97 -7.11 -6.48 0.45
C ILE A 97 -6.53 -5.78 1.68
N ALA A 98 -5.31 -6.14 2.06
CA ALA A 98 -4.63 -5.59 3.22
C ALA A 98 -4.33 -4.08 3.10
N SER A 99 -4.35 -3.49 1.91
CA SER A 99 -4.16 -2.05 1.71
C SER A 99 -5.47 -1.24 1.66
N LEU A 100 -6.64 -1.87 1.76
CA LEU A 100 -7.93 -1.18 1.61
C LEU A 100 -8.21 -0.14 2.71
N TRP A 101 -7.56 -0.24 3.86
CA TRP A 101 -7.66 0.75 4.94
C TRP A 101 -6.84 2.02 4.66
N TYR A 102 -5.89 1.99 3.72
CA TYR A 102 -5.01 3.13 3.41
C TYR A 102 -5.69 4.12 2.44
N LEU A 103 -6.67 4.86 2.96
CA LEU A 103 -7.46 5.83 2.20
C LEU A 103 -6.68 7.11 1.80
N PRO A 104 -6.97 7.68 0.61
CA PRO A 104 -7.72 7.07 -0.49
C PRO A 104 -6.82 6.19 -1.38
N VAL A 105 -5.51 6.41 -1.36
CA VAL A 105 -4.58 5.92 -2.39
C VAL A 105 -4.45 4.40 -2.40
N GLY A 106 -4.22 3.77 -1.24
CA GLY A 106 -4.08 2.32 -1.14
C GLY A 106 -5.38 1.58 -1.38
N THR A 107 -6.53 2.19 -1.04
CA THR A 107 -7.85 1.67 -1.39
C THR A 107 -8.08 1.67 -2.89
N LEU A 108 -7.82 2.78 -3.58
CA LEU A 108 -7.98 2.87 -5.02
C LEU A 108 -7.06 1.88 -5.76
N ILE A 109 -5.78 1.85 -5.41
CA ILE A 109 -4.81 0.94 -6.02
C ILE A 109 -5.16 -0.52 -5.71
N GLY A 110 -5.55 -0.83 -4.47
CA GLY A 110 -6.02 -2.15 -4.07
C GLY A 110 -7.23 -2.61 -4.86
N CYS A 111 -8.28 -1.78 -4.96
CA CYS A 111 -9.48 -2.08 -5.75
C CYS A 111 -9.19 -2.30 -7.23
N VAL A 112 -8.38 -1.44 -7.85
CA VAL A 112 -7.99 -1.60 -9.27
C VAL A 112 -7.21 -2.90 -9.46
N THR A 113 -6.28 -3.20 -8.56
CA THR A 113 -5.47 -4.42 -8.63
C THR A 113 -6.35 -5.67 -8.46
N LEU A 114 -7.28 -5.68 -7.50
CA LEU A 114 -8.26 -6.75 -7.30
C LEU A 114 -9.12 -6.97 -8.56
N ALA A 115 -9.62 -5.89 -9.17
CA ALA A 115 -10.43 -5.99 -10.38
C ALA A 115 -9.63 -6.61 -11.55
N ILE A 116 -8.39 -6.14 -11.76
CA ILE A 116 -7.52 -6.67 -12.82
C ILE A 116 -7.21 -8.16 -12.57
N LEU A 117 -6.85 -8.53 -11.35
CA LEU A 117 -6.51 -9.91 -11.01
C LEU A 117 -7.73 -10.84 -11.05
N SER A 118 -8.93 -10.34 -10.74
CA SER A 118 -10.19 -11.10 -10.79
C SER A 118 -10.66 -11.38 -12.21
N THR A 119 -10.48 -10.43 -13.14
CA THR A 119 -10.78 -10.67 -14.56
C THR A 119 -9.81 -11.65 -15.24
N ALA A 120 -8.75 -12.05 -14.55
CA ALA A 120 -7.81 -13.09 -14.98
C ALA A 120 -8.15 -14.49 -14.45
N LEU A 121 -9.20 -14.67 -13.62
CA LEU A 121 -9.67 -15.98 -13.14
C LEU A 121 -10.26 -16.90 -14.23
N ARG A 122 -10.26 -16.48 -15.50
CA ARG A 122 -10.90 -17.22 -16.61
C ARG A 122 -9.90 -17.82 -17.61
N ARG A 123 -8.67 -18.14 -17.22
CA ARG A 123 -7.73 -18.87 -18.07
C ARG A 123 -6.97 -19.91 -17.29
#